data_AF-A0A8T7EDE7-F1
#
_entry.id   AF-A0A8T7EDE7-F1
#
_cell.length_a   1.000
_cell.length_b   1.000
_cell.length_c   1.000
_cell.angle_alpha   90.00
_cell.angle_beta   90.00
_cell.angle_gamma   90.00
#
_symmetry.space_group_name_H-M   'P 1'
#
loop_
_entity.id
_entity.type
_entity.pdbx_description
1 polymer ?
#
loop_
_entity_poly.entity_id
_entity_poly.type
_entity_poly.pdbx_seq_one_letter_code
_entity_poly.pdbx_strand_id
1 'polypeptide(L)'
;MWRPIFKCQAQGITASVIQSRNALCLPLPTSRQNCYTQAMNELASTHLVELLPLIDADPPRVAGLIDHTLLKPDATEAMIEQLCKEARQYHFASVCVNPTHVRFAAAQLAGSDVKVCAVVGFPLGASTTAAKVTETEQAIAGGATEIDMVINIGAVKGGDDGFTRAQITAVTETAHHHHALCKVIIETSYLTNAEKVRVCQIAKEVGADFVKTSTGFSGGGATVEDVSLMRHTVGQQMGVKASGGIRSYDDARRMIAAGANRLGTSNGVRIAQEAQLAKRGETEILRVAEAVLYVSDIPRAKQFYTQVLALPVSNEFEDALFLQTGQNSTLILFDINKLEQRISPIPAHGARGRGHVSLAIPPEQMDAWRERLREHGVALEHEQDWSLGTHSIYFRDPDENSLELMDGRHYRRVWRRLHETEDQGY
;
A
#
# COMPACT_ATOMS: atom_id res chain seq x y z
N MET A 1 8.43 -33.95 -39.92
CA MET A 1 7.95 -35.13 -40.67
C MET A 1 8.47 -36.36 -39.92
N TRP A 2 7.68 -37.24 -39.31
CA TRP A 2 6.22 -37.53 -39.42
C TRP A 2 5.51 -37.62 -38.05
N ARG A 3 4.18 -37.83 -38.07
CA ARG A 3 3.24 -37.77 -36.93
C ARG A 3 3.17 -39.06 -36.08
N PRO A 4 2.67 -38.99 -34.82
CA PRO A 4 2.23 -40.16 -34.06
C PRO A 4 0.85 -40.68 -34.53
N ILE A 5 0.53 -41.96 -34.25
CA ILE A 5 -0.75 -42.61 -34.59
C ILE A 5 -1.17 -43.60 -33.48
N PHE A 6 -2.48 -43.69 -33.20
CA PHE A 6 -3.21 -44.74 -32.43
C PHE A 6 -2.97 -44.79 -30.89
N LYS A 7 -3.85 -45.30 -29.99
CA LYS A 7 -5.29 -45.73 -29.93
C LYS A 7 -5.64 -45.98 -28.42
N CYS A 8 -6.87 -46.12 -27.90
CA CYS A 8 -8.28 -45.90 -28.34
C CYS A 8 -9.21 -45.93 -27.09
N GLN A 9 -10.54 -46.04 -27.30
CA GLN A 9 -11.60 -46.55 -26.38
C GLN A 9 -12.05 -45.69 -25.18
N ALA A 10 -13.35 -45.62 -24.82
CA ALA A 10 -14.58 -45.97 -25.56
C ALA A 10 -15.84 -45.38 -24.88
N GLN A 11 -16.99 -45.48 -25.59
CA GLN A 11 -18.39 -45.35 -25.11
C GLN A 11 -18.85 -43.93 -24.68
N GLY A 12 -19.98 -43.37 -25.11
CA GLY A 12 -20.98 -43.78 -26.10
C GLY A 12 -22.41 -43.83 -25.54
N ILE A 13 -23.30 -42.93 -25.99
CA ILE A 13 -24.77 -42.99 -25.92
C ILE A 13 -25.36 -42.13 -27.06
N THR A 14 -26.62 -42.40 -27.41
CA THR A 14 -27.24 -42.21 -28.74
C THR A 14 -27.84 -40.82 -29.03
N ALA A 15 -28.09 -40.57 -30.33
CA ALA A 15 -28.75 -39.37 -30.86
C ALA A 15 -30.22 -39.61 -31.23
N SER A 16 -31.01 -38.54 -31.34
CA SER A 16 -32.17 -38.46 -32.24
C SER A 16 -32.48 -37.01 -32.65
N VAL A 17 -33.14 -36.84 -33.80
CA VAL A 17 -33.45 -35.56 -34.45
C VAL A 17 -34.93 -35.53 -34.80
N ILE A 18 -35.67 -34.47 -34.46
CA ILE A 18 -37.01 -34.17 -35.01
C ILE A 18 -37.13 -32.65 -35.27
N GLN A 19 -37.69 -32.29 -36.43
CA GLN A 19 -38.03 -30.92 -36.84
C GLN A 19 -39.51 -30.61 -36.56
N SER A 20 -39.84 -29.35 -36.28
CA SER A 20 -41.08 -28.69 -36.78
C SER A 20 -41.05 -27.17 -36.59
N ARG A 21 -41.89 -26.44 -37.36
CA ARG A 21 -41.99 -24.97 -37.38
C ARG A 21 -43.28 -24.49 -36.70
N ASN A 22 -43.26 -23.39 -35.95
CA ASN A 22 -43.97 -22.12 -36.26
C ASN A 22 -44.10 -21.16 -35.06
N ALA A 23 -44.17 -19.87 -35.40
CA ALA A 23 -44.11 -18.67 -34.57
C ALA A 23 -45.13 -18.51 -33.42
N LEU A 24 -44.72 -17.80 -32.37
CA LEU A 24 -45.42 -16.60 -31.82
C LEU A 24 -44.51 -15.81 -30.84
N CYS A 25 -44.88 -14.56 -30.52
CA CYS A 25 -43.98 -13.51 -30.05
C CYS A 25 -43.78 -13.38 -28.53
N LEU A 26 -42.53 -13.05 -28.12
CA LEU A 26 -42.08 -12.32 -26.92
C LEU A 26 -42.38 -12.89 -25.50
N PRO A 27 -41.59 -12.54 -24.46
CA PRO A 27 -40.19 -12.09 -24.42
C PRO A 27 -39.28 -13.09 -23.66
N LEU A 28 -37.95 -13.02 -23.83
CA LEU A 28 -36.99 -13.80 -23.02
C LEU A 28 -36.55 -13.02 -21.77
N PRO A 29 -36.38 -13.69 -20.60
CA PRO A 29 -36.04 -13.03 -19.35
C PRO A 29 -34.53 -12.78 -19.18
N THR A 30 -34.21 -11.78 -18.35
CA THR A 30 -32.86 -11.43 -17.87
C THR A 30 -32.29 -12.51 -16.94
N SER A 31 -31.20 -13.20 -17.33
CA SER A 31 -30.42 -14.04 -16.40
C SER A 31 -28.99 -14.40 -16.86
N ARG A 32 -28.07 -13.43 -16.84
CA ARG A 32 -26.61 -13.70 -16.70
C ARG A 32 -25.92 -12.76 -15.71
N GLN A 33 -26.63 -12.36 -14.66
CA GLN A 33 -26.14 -11.36 -13.71
C GLN A 33 -26.75 -11.58 -12.31
N ASN A 34 -26.65 -12.80 -11.76
CA ASN A 34 -27.07 -13.07 -10.38
C ASN A 34 -26.40 -14.27 -9.66
N CYS A 35 -25.31 -14.86 -10.18
CA CYS A 35 -24.62 -15.96 -9.50
C CYS A 35 -23.47 -15.54 -8.55
N TYR A 36 -23.11 -14.24 -8.52
CA TYR A 36 -22.15 -13.69 -7.55
C TYR A 36 -22.85 -12.97 -6.38
N THR A 37 -23.99 -12.33 -6.62
CA THR A 37 -24.75 -11.58 -5.61
C THR A 37 -25.40 -12.47 -4.55
N GLN A 38 -25.83 -13.68 -4.94
CA GLN A 38 -26.60 -14.56 -4.06
C GLN A 38 -25.71 -15.29 -3.03
N ALA A 39 -24.50 -15.69 -3.41
CA ALA A 39 -23.53 -16.30 -2.49
C ALA A 39 -23.00 -15.31 -1.43
N MET A 40 -22.97 -14.01 -1.73
CA MET A 40 -22.54 -12.97 -0.77
C MET A 40 -23.64 -12.64 0.26
N ASN A 41 -24.92 -12.81 -0.08
CA ASN A 41 -26.04 -12.47 0.81
C ASN A 41 -26.41 -13.59 1.79
N GLU A 42 -26.12 -14.86 1.49
CA GLU A 42 -26.39 -15.98 2.40
C GLU A 42 -25.36 -16.12 3.54
N LEU A 43 -24.22 -15.43 3.45
CA LEU A 43 -23.22 -15.32 4.54
C LEU A 43 -23.47 -14.14 5.50
N ALA A 44 -24.46 -13.29 5.22
CA ALA A 44 -24.72 -12.06 5.99
C ALA A 44 -25.75 -12.22 7.13
N SER A 45 -26.29 -13.42 7.34
CA SER A 45 -27.50 -13.65 8.16
C SER A 45 -27.31 -14.52 9.41
N THR A 46 -26.07 -14.76 9.85
CA THR A 46 -25.79 -15.38 11.16
C THR A 46 -24.67 -14.69 11.94
N HIS A 47 -25.07 -14.00 13.02
CA HIS A 47 -24.25 -13.49 14.13
C HIS A 47 -23.12 -12.50 13.84
N LEU A 48 -23.42 -11.21 14.10
CA LEU A 48 -22.54 -10.21 14.75
C LEU A 48 -21.03 -10.38 14.55
N VAL A 49 -20.56 -10.18 13.32
CA VAL A 49 -19.23 -9.60 13.13
C VAL A 49 -19.39 -8.10 13.29
N GLU A 50 -18.93 -7.54 14.41
CA GLU A 50 -18.65 -6.11 14.45
C GLU A 50 -17.65 -5.82 13.33
N LEU A 51 -18.08 -5.02 12.35
CA LEU A 51 -17.19 -4.45 11.36
C LEU A 51 -16.22 -3.53 12.10
N LEU A 52 -15.11 -4.12 12.56
CA LEU A 52 -13.89 -3.39 12.84
C LEU A 52 -13.71 -2.39 11.70
N PRO A 53 -13.50 -1.09 11.98
CA PRO A 53 -13.12 -0.18 10.93
C PRO A 53 -11.88 -0.79 10.28
N LEU A 54 -12.01 -1.17 9.01
CA LEU A 54 -10.87 -1.32 8.14
C LEU A 54 -10.12 -0.01 8.31
N ILE A 55 -8.93 -0.09 8.90
CA ILE A 55 -8.08 1.09 9.06
C ILE A 55 -7.95 1.65 7.65
N ASP A 56 -8.48 2.85 7.42
CA ASP A 56 -8.19 3.65 6.23
C ASP A 56 -6.70 3.93 6.27
N ALA A 57 -5.96 2.97 5.74
CA ALA A 57 -4.53 2.96 5.69
C ALA A 57 -4.14 3.84 4.49
N ASP A 58 -4.26 5.16 4.68
CA ASP A 58 -3.14 6.02 4.33
C ASP A 58 -1.89 5.32 4.92
N PRO A 59 -1.07 4.68 4.08
CA PRO A 59 -0.30 3.54 4.53
C PRO A 59 0.71 3.99 5.60
N PRO A 60 0.55 3.60 6.88
CA PRO A 60 1.48 3.98 7.93
C PRO A 60 2.84 3.47 7.48
N ARG A 61 3.75 4.41 7.17
CA ARG A 61 4.98 4.19 6.37
C ARG A 61 5.54 2.82 6.71
N VAL A 62 5.43 1.84 5.81
CA VAL A 62 5.70 0.42 6.17
C VAL A 62 7.11 0.25 6.77
N ALA A 63 8.05 1.11 6.38
CA ALA A 63 9.33 1.34 7.05
C ALA A 63 9.23 1.48 8.59
N GLY A 64 8.39 2.37 9.12
CA GLY A 64 8.18 2.57 10.56
C GLY A 64 7.51 1.39 11.29
N LEU A 65 7.17 0.30 10.58
CA LEU A 65 6.76 -0.98 11.16
C LEU A 65 7.87 -2.04 11.07
N ILE A 66 9.00 -1.76 10.42
CA ILE A 66 10.08 -2.73 10.18
C ILE A 66 11.10 -2.72 11.32
N ASP A 67 11.34 -3.90 11.86
CA ASP A 67 12.54 -4.22 12.63
C ASP A 67 13.57 -4.81 11.65
N HIS A 68 14.52 -3.98 11.21
CA HIS A 68 15.49 -4.34 10.18
C HIS A 68 16.56 -5.25 10.78
N THR A 69 16.59 -6.50 10.32
CA THR A 69 17.14 -7.62 11.10
C THR A 69 18.40 -8.21 10.49
N LEU A 70 19.47 -8.32 11.28
CA LEU A 70 20.66 -9.11 10.96
C LEU A 70 21.09 -9.97 12.16
N LEU A 71 20.73 -11.25 12.10
CA LEU A 71 20.98 -12.25 13.16
C LEU A 71 21.87 -13.42 12.69
N LYS A 72 22.46 -13.33 11.50
CA LYS A 72 23.36 -14.38 11.00
C LYS A 72 24.61 -14.48 11.87
N PRO A 73 25.18 -15.68 12.07
CA PRO A 73 26.39 -15.88 12.88
C PRO A 73 27.67 -15.31 12.24
N ASP A 74 27.65 -14.99 10.95
CA ASP A 74 28.74 -14.37 10.19
C ASP A 74 28.63 -12.83 10.10
N ALA A 75 27.72 -12.20 10.86
CA ALA A 75 27.55 -10.76 10.88
C ALA A 75 28.78 -10.03 11.44
N THR A 76 29.45 -9.24 10.60
CA THR A 76 30.58 -8.38 11.00
C THR A 76 30.11 -7.00 11.45
N GLU A 77 30.93 -6.26 12.20
CA GLU A 77 30.61 -4.88 12.60
C GLU A 77 30.30 -3.97 11.40
N ALA A 78 31.01 -4.11 10.28
CA ALA A 78 30.71 -3.37 9.05
C ALA A 78 29.31 -3.66 8.48
N MET A 79 28.82 -4.89 8.62
CA MET A 79 27.44 -5.25 8.23
C MET A 79 26.41 -4.68 9.20
N ILE A 80 26.72 -4.60 10.51
CA ILE A 80 25.86 -3.95 11.50
C ILE A 80 25.85 -2.43 11.31
N GLU A 81 26.98 -1.82 10.94
CA GLU A 81 27.07 -0.40 10.60
C GLU A 81 26.18 -0.07 9.39
N GLN A 82 26.24 -0.89 8.35
CA GLN A 82 25.38 -0.77 7.18
C GLN A 82 23.89 -0.94 7.53
N LEU A 83 23.55 -1.93 8.36
CA LEU A 83 22.18 -2.12 8.88
C LEU A 83 21.66 -0.86 9.60
N CYS A 84 22.50 -0.23 10.42
CA CYS A 84 22.15 0.99 11.15
C CYS A 84 22.01 2.21 10.22
N LYS A 85 22.88 2.35 9.21
CA LYS A 85 22.77 3.40 8.18
C LYS A 85 21.46 3.28 7.40
N GLU A 86 21.12 2.08 6.97
CA GLU A 86 19.85 1.79 6.26
C GLU A 86 18.65 2.11 7.16
N ALA A 87 18.68 1.68 8.42
CA ALA A 87 17.58 1.94 9.35
C ALA A 87 17.36 3.43 9.63
N ARG A 88 18.45 4.22 9.77
CA ARG A 88 18.38 5.70 9.84
C ARG A 88 17.80 6.29 8.56
N GLN A 89 18.32 5.90 7.39
CA GLN A 89 17.90 6.46 6.09
C GLN A 89 16.40 6.27 5.82
N TYR A 90 15.85 5.12 6.21
CA TYR A 90 14.44 4.79 5.95
C TYR A 90 13.51 5.02 7.14
N HIS A 91 14.01 5.47 8.30
CA HIS A 91 13.26 5.61 9.56
C HIS A 91 12.54 4.30 9.95
N PHE A 92 13.31 3.21 10.06
CA PHE A 92 12.79 1.93 10.54
C PHE A 92 12.50 1.94 12.05
N ALA A 93 11.57 1.10 12.50
CA ALA A 93 11.19 1.03 13.92
C ALA A 93 12.38 0.66 14.81
N SER A 94 13.13 -0.36 14.41
CA SER A 94 14.36 -0.77 15.08
C SER A 94 15.36 -1.43 14.13
N VAL A 95 16.59 -1.59 14.60
CA VAL A 95 17.48 -2.68 14.15
C VAL A 95 17.35 -3.86 15.11
N CYS A 96 17.33 -5.09 14.58
CA CYS A 96 17.30 -6.31 15.39
C CYS A 96 18.59 -7.12 15.21
N VAL A 97 19.36 -7.29 16.29
CA VAL A 97 20.72 -7.83 16.29
C VAL A 97 20.94 -8.86 17.43
N ASN A 98 22.00 -9.67 17.29
CA ASN A 98 22.45 -10.55 18.39
C ASN A 98 23.06 -9.70 19.53
N PRO A 99 22.98 -10.14 20.81
CA PRO A 99 23.41 -9.35 21.98
C PRO A 99 24.84 -8.78 21.88
N THR A 100 25.76 -9.50 21.26
CA THR A 100 27.16 -9.08 21.02
C THR A 100 27.30 -7.77 20.26
N HIS A 101 26.33 -7.42 19.40
CA HIS A 101 26.39 -6.22 18.57
C HIS A 101 25.58 -5.05 19.13
N VAL A 102 24.83 -5.24 20.22
CA VAL A 102 23.89 -4.24 20.76
C VAL A 102 24.58 -2.92 21.10
N ARG A 103 25.73 -2.96 21.80
CA ARG A 103 26.49 -1.74 22.15
C ARG A 103 27.00 -0.99 20.93
N PHE A 104 27.43 -1.71 19.90
CA PHE A 104 27.87 -1.10 18.64
C PHE A 104 26.68 -0.47 17.90
N ALA A 105 25.57 -1.21 17.76
CA ALA A 105 24.34 -0.70 17.13
C ALA A 105 23.78 0.54 17.85
N ALA A 106 23.77 0.55 19.20
CA ALA A 106 23.33 1.68 19.99
C ALA A 106 24.22 2.92 19.78
N ALA A 107 25.54 2.75 19.70
CA ALA A 107 26.46 3.83 19.35
C ALA A 107 26.22 4.35 17.91
N GLN A 108 26.03 3.45 16.95
CA GLN A 108 25.71 3.79 15.56
C GLN A 108 24.34 4.46 15.39
N LEU A 109 23.39 4.27 16.32
CA LEU A 109 22.05 4.85 16.32
C LEU A 109 21.85 6.02 17.31
N ALA A 110 22.90 6.48 17.98
CA ALA A 110 22.83 7.63 18.88
C ALA A 110 22.26 8.88 18.17
N GLY A 111 21.23 9.50 18.78
CA GLY A 111 20.53 10.66 18.20
C GLY A 111 19.57 10.33 17.04
N SER A 112 19.20 9.06 16.83
CA SER A 112 18.12 8.63 15.94
C SER A 112 16.87 8.23 16.73
N ASP A 113 15.72 8.27 16.06
CA ASP A 113 14.44 7.70 16.45
C ASP A 113 14.43 6.15 16.47
N VAL A 114 15.19 5.51 15.56
CA VAL A 114 15.35 4.06 15.40
C VAL A 114 15.80 3.38 16.70
N LYS A 115 15.07 2.35 17.13
CA LYS A 115 15.39 1.58 18.35
C LYS A 115 16.44 0.50 18.13
N VAL A 116 17.03 0.00 19.22
CA VAL A 116 17.85 -1.22 19.21
C VAL A 116 17.06 -2.35 19.85
N CYS A 117 16.82 -3.40 19.08
CA CYS A 117 16.19 -4.64 19.49
C CYS A 117 17.25 -5.75 19.61
N ALA A 118 17.28 -6.44 20.74
CA ALA A 118 18.15 -7.61 20.95
C ALA A 118 17.33 -8.90 21.02
N VAL A 119 17.85 -10.01 20.50
CA VAL A 119 17.24 -11.33 20.70
C VAL A 119 17.78 -12.01 21.96
N VAL A 120 16.92 -12.77 22.66
CA VAL A 120 17.26 -13.45 23.94
C VAL A 120 16.85 -14.92 23.91
N GLY A 121 17.74 -15.81 24.36
CA GLY A 121 17.56 -17.27 24.31
C GLY A 121 17.45 -17.81 22.88
N PHE A 122 18.04 -17.10 21.91
CA PHE A 122 17.76 -17.25 20.49
C PHE A 122 18.75 -18.20 19.77
N PRO A 123 18.34 -18.93 18.72
CA PRO A 123 16.97 -19.10 18.22
C PRO A 123 16.21 -20.23 18.92
N LEU A 124 16.87 -21.06 19.73
CA LEU A 124 16.32 -22.36 20.15
C LEU A 124 15.36 -22.29 21.35
N GLY A 125 15.39 -21.22 22.14
CA GLY A 125 14.55 -21.06 23.32
C GLY A 125 14.90 -21.97 24.51
N ALA A 126 15.87 -22.87 24.36
CA ALA A 126 16.22 -23.91 25.33
C ALA A 126 17.16 -23.46 26.47
N SER A 127 17.57 -22.19 26.51
CA SER A 127 18.35 -21.63 27.62
C SER A 127 17.57 -21.60 28.93
N THR A 128 18.27 -21.70 30.07
CA THR A 128 17.67 -21.55 31.40
C THR A 128 17.09 -20.15 31.61
N THR A 129 16.08 -20.02 32.48
CA THR A 129 15.46 -18.71 32.77
C THR A 129 16.48 -17.71 33.31
N ALA A 130 17.38 -18.13 34.21
CA ALA A 130 18.45 -17.28 34.73
C ALA A 130 19.37 -16.77 33.61
N ALA A 131 19.75 -17.61 32.65
CA ALA A 131 20.56 -17.18 31.51
C ALA A 131 19.83 -16.14 30.65
N LYS A 132 18.52 -16.32 30.38
CA LYS A 132 17.72 -15.35 29.62
C LYS A 132 17.56 -14.00 30.34
N VAL A 133 17.40 -14.02 31.67
CA VAL A 133 17.36 -12.80 32.49
C VAL A 133 18.70 -12.07 32.42
N THR A 134 19.82 -12.75 32.66
CA THR A 134 21.15 -12.13 32.56
C THR A 134 21.48 -11.61 31.16
N GLU A 135 21.10 -12.34 30.10
CA GLU A 135 21.25 -11.90 28.70
C GLU A 135 20.39 -10.65 28.41
N THR A 136 19.19 -10.57 29.00
CA THR A 136 18.30 -9.39 28.91
C THR A 136 18.92 -8.17 29.59
N GLU A 137 19.39 -8.32 30.83
CA GLU A 137 20.10 -7.25 31.58
C GLU A 137 21.32 -6.75 30.80
N GLN A 138 22.13 -7.66 30.25
CA GLN A 138 23.33 -7.32 29.47
C GLN A 138 23.00 -6.62 28.15
N ALA A 139 21.95 -7.04 27.46
CA ALA A 139 21.48 -6.37 26.25
C ALA A 139 21.00 -4.94 26.56
N ILE A 140 20.20 -4.76 27.61
CA ILE A 140 19.69 -3.43 27.99
C ILE A 140 20.83 -2.52 28.48
N ALA A 141 21.77 -3.04 29.27
CA ALA A 141 23.01 -2.33 29.63
C ALA A 141 23.93 -2.05 28.42
N GLY A 142 23.74 -2.76 27.31
CA GLY A 142 24.34 -2.46 26.01
C GLY A 142 23.63 -1.34 25.23
N GLY A 143 22.42 -0.95 25.62
CA GLY A 143 21.59 0.05 24.93
C GLY A 143 20.41 -0.50 24.14
N ALA A 144 20.04 -1.78 24.32
CA ALA A 144 18.77 -2.29 23.78
C ALA A 144 17.57 -1.65 24.50
N THR A 145 16.58 -1.20 23.73
CA THR A 145 15.30 -0.69 24.24
C THR A 145 14.13 -1.63 23.93
N GLU A 146 14.39 -2.70 23.19
CA GLU A 146 13.43 -3.77 22.93
C GLU A 146 14.14 -5.14 22.99
N ILE A 147 13.41 -6.16 23.43
CA ILE A 147 13.87 -7.54 23.62
C ILE A 147 12.94 -8.48 22.88
N ASP A 148 13.51 -9.36 22.06
CA ASP A 148 12.82 -10.41 21.30
C ASP A 148 13.23 -11.78 21.89
N MET A 149 12.55 -12.23 22.96
CA MET A 149 12.85 -13.51 23.62
C MET A 149 12.24 -14.70 22.87
N VAL A 150 12.89 -15.88 22.89
CA VAL A 150 12.26 -17.14 22.44
C VAL A 150 11.68 -17.91 23.62
N ILE A 151 10.45 -18.43 23.50
CA ILE A 151 9.85 -19.33 24.50
C ILE A 151 10.65 -20.63 24.65
N ASN A 152 10.52 -21.34 25.78
CA ASN A 152 10.93 -22.74 25.81
C ASN A 152 9.88 -23.60 25.06
N ILE A 153 10.15 -23.88 23.77
CA ILE A 153 9.27 -24.67 22.90
C ILE A 153 9.01 -26.06 23.52
N GLY A 154 10.02 -26.69 24.11
CA GLY A 154 9.91 -28.01 24.74
C GLY A 154 8.93 -28.04 25.92
N ALA A 155 8.93 -26.99 26.76
CA ALA A 155 7.97 -26.84 27.85
C ALA A 155 6.52 -26.76 27.32
N VAL A 156 6.30 -25.98 26.25
CA VAL A 156 4.97 -25.87 25.62
C VAL A 156 4.53 -27.20 25.00
N LYS A 157 5.40 -27.91 24.26
CA LYS A 157 5.08 -29.25 23.73
C LYS A 157 4.79 -30.27 24.83
N GLY A 158 5.45 -30.13 25.99
CA GLY A 158 5.23 -30.96 27.19
C GLY A 158 3.99 -30.58 28.01
N GLY A 159 3.34 -29.44 27.70
CA GLY A 159 2.20 -28.94 28.48
C GLY A 159 2.57 -28.28 29.81
N ASP A 160 3.84 -27.91 30.02
CA ASP A 160 4.29 -27.20 31.22
C ASP A 160 4.03 -25.69 31.08
N ASP A 161 2.76 -25.34 31.23
CA ASP A 161 2.28 -23.95 31.20
C ASP A 161 2.81 -23.16 32.41
N GLY A 162 3.15 -23.83 33.52
CA GLY A 162 3.74 -23.23 34.71
C GLY A 162 5.16 -22.71 34.46
N PHE A 163 6.04 -23.56 33.92
CA PHE A 163 7.38 -23.17 33.48
C PHE A 163 7.31 -22.10 32.39
N THR A 164 6.44 -22.29 31.40
CA THR A 164 6.27 -21.35 30.28
C THR A 164 5.90 -19.95 30.79
N ARG A 165 4.91 -19.86 31.68
CA ARG A 165 4.50 -18.60 32.33
C ARG A 165 5.61 -17.98 33.16
N ALA A 166 6.25 -18.75 34.03
CA ALA A 166 7.31 -18.26 34.91
C ALA A 166 8.51 -17.71 34.12
N GLN A 167 8.90 -18.36 33.02
CA GLN A 167 10.00 -17.90 32.18
C GLN A 167 9.67 -16.62 31.40
N ILE A 168 8.46 -16.50 30.85
CA ILE A 168 8.06 -15.26 30.16
C ILE A 168 7.94 -14.11 31.17
N THR A 169 7.31 -14.35 32.33
CA THR A 169 7.20 -13.37 33.43
C THR A 169 8.56 -12.80 33.80
N ALA A 170 9.54 -13.65 34.12
CA ALA A 170 10.86 -13.21 34.56
C ALA A 170 11.57 -12.32 33.52
N VAL A 171 11.47 -12.63 32.23
CA VAL A 171 12.11 -11.83 31.17
C VAL A 171 11.35 -10.54 30.91
N THR A 172 10.01 -10.57 30.90
CA THR A 172 9.17 -9.37 30.74
C THR A 172 9.37 -8.39 31.89
N GLU A 173 9.32 -8.85 33.15
CA GLU A 173 9.56 -8.02 34.33
C GLU A 173 10.97 -7.41 34.32
N THR A 174 11.99 -8.19 33.92
CA THR A 174 13.37 -7.68 33.76
C THR A 174 13.43 -6.57 32.70
N ALA A 175 12.80 -6.75 31.54
CA ALA A 175 12.77 -5.74 30.49
C ALA A 175 12.04 -4.46 30.95
N HIS A 176 10.85 -4.63 31.55
CA HIS A 176 10.00 -3.52 32.02
C HIS A 176 10.64 -2.73 33.17
N HIS A 177 11.36 -3.38 34.09
CA HIS A 177 12.12 -2.74 35.15
C HIS A 177 13.16 -1.74 34.61
N HIS A 178 13.68 -1.97 33.41
CA HIS A 178 14.60 -1.08 32.70
C HIS A 178 13.95 -0.31 31.53
N HIS A 179 12.61 -0.23 31.50
CA HIS A 179 11.82 0.49 30.48
C HIS A 179 12.03 0.00 29.03
N ALA A 180 12.42 -1.26 28.84
CA ALA A 180 12.52 -1.91 27.53
C ALA A 180 11.27 -2.75 27.23
N LEU A 181 10.84 -2.81 25.96
CA LEU A 181 9.71 -3.63 25.53
C LEU A 181 10.10 -5.12 25.42
N CYS A 182 9.23 -6.04 25.82
CA CYS A 182 9.41 -7.49 25.68
C CYS A 182 8.48 -8.09 24.60
N LYS A 183 9.06 -8.78 23.62
CA LYS A 183 8.37 -9.49 22.56
C LYS A 183 8.65 -10.99 22.64
N VAL A 184 7.59 -11.80 22.66
CA VAL A 184 7.66 -13.25 22.88
C VAL A 184 7.58 -13.99 21.54
N ILE A 185 8.71 -14.50 21.05
CA ILE A 185 8.77 -15.40 19.88
C ILE A 185 8.21 -16.76 20.27
N ILE A 186 7.08 -17.13 19.69
CA ILE A 186 6.40 -18.41 19.98
C ILE A 186 6.84 -19.56 19.07
N GLU A 187 7.61 -19.27 18.02
CA GLU A 187 8.07 -20.19 16.97
C GLU A 187 6.95 -21.08 16.41
N THR A 188 6.03 -20.45 15.68
CA THR A 188 4.78 -21.07 15.23
C THR A 188 4.96 -22.34 14.41
N SER A 189 6.12 -22.57 13.78
CA SER A 189 6.39 -23.78 12.99
C SER A 189 6.42 -25.09 13.80
N TYR A 190 6.61 -25.03 15.12
CA TYR A 190 6.57 -26.22 16.00
C TYR A 190 5.23 -26.39 16.74
N LEU A 191 4.37 -25.37 16.70
CA LEU A 191 3.14 -25.31 17.48
C LEU A 191 1.91 -25.63 16.64
N THR A 192 1.00 -26.38 17.22
CA THR A 192 -0.40 -26.49 16.76
C THR A 192 -1.16 -25.20 17.08
N ASN A 193 -2.30 -24.96 16.43
CA ASN A 193 -3.09 -23.76 16.68
C ASN A 193 -3.54 -23.64 18.15
N ALA A 194 -3.84 -24.75 18.83
CA ALA A 194 -4.16 -24.76 20.25
C ALA A 194 -2.96 -24.30 21.12
N GLU A 195 -1.75 -24.78 20.81
CA GLU A 195 -0.53 -24.34 21.50
C GLU A 195 -0.21 -22.86 21.21
N LYS A 196 -0.42 -22.38 19.97
CA LYS A 196 -0.26 -20.95 19.62
C LYS A 196 -1.18 -20.07 20.45
N VAL A 197 -2.48 -20.41 20.52
CA VAL A 197 -3.48 -19.68 21.33
C VAL A 197 -3.07 -19.67 22.80
N ARG A 198 -2.73 -20.84 23.37
CA ARG A 198 -2.34 -20.97 24.78
C ARG A 198 -1.12 -20.13 25.15
N VAL A 199 -0.08 -20.13 24.32
CA VAL A 199 1.11 -19.29 24.56
C VAL A 199 0.79 -17.80 24.42
N CYS A 200 -0.06 -17.42 23.46
CA CYS A 200 -0.50 -16.02 23.32
C CYS A 200 -1.33 -15.54 24.52
N GLN A 201 -2.18 -16.39 25.09
CA GLN A 201 -2.91 -16.11 26.33
C GLN A 201 -1.94 -15.93 27.51
N ILE A 202 -0.99 -16.85 27.71
CA ILE A 202 0.04 -16.72 28.76
C ILE A 202 0.83 -15.42 28.58
N ALA A 203 1.31 -15.10 27.38
CA ALA A 203 2.09 -13.89 27.10
C ALA A 203 1.30 -12.60 27.38
N LYS A 204 0.00 -12.59 27.08
CA LYS A 204 -0.91 -11.47 27.41
C LYS A 204 -1.17 -11.35 28.90
N GLU A 205 -1.42 -12.46 29.60
CA GLU A 205 -1.71 -12.49 31.03
C GLU A 205 -0.52 -12.02 31.89
N VAL A 206 0.72 -12.27 31.45
CA VAL A 206 1.95 -11.78 32.10
C VAL A 206 2.37 -10.38 31.64
N GLY A 207 1.57 -9.74 30.78
CA GLY A 207 1.79 -8.35 30.35
C GLY A 207 2.95 -8.13 29.37
N ALA A 208 3.37 -9.13 28.58
CA ALA A 208 4.34 -8.88 27.52
C ALA A 208 3.77 -7.92 26.45
N ASP A 209 4.64 -7.14 25.80
CA ASP A 209 4.21 -6.08 24.88
C ASP A 209 3.79 -6.62 23.50
N PHE A 210 4.46 -7.68 23.03
CA PHE A 210 4.17 -8.32 21.74
C PHE A 210 4.25 -9.85 21.82
N VAL A 211 3.46 -10.52 20.98
CA VAL A 211 3.78 -11.88 20.49
C VAL A 211 4.42 -11.81 19.10
N LYS A 212 5.39 -12.69 18.83
CA LYS A 212 6.14 -12.75 17.56
C LYS A 212 6.09 -14.16 16.95
N THR A 213 5.91 -14.26 15.64
CA THR A 213 5.67 -15.55 14.96
C THR A 213 6.88 -16.50 15.05
N SER A 214 8.04 -16.08 14.53
CA SER A 214 9.13 -17.00 14.17
C SER A 214 10.52 -16.38 14.31
N THR A 215 11.55 -17.19 14.59
CA THR A 215 12.96 -16.77 14.56
C THR A 215 13.50 -16.62 13.14
N GLY A 216 12.97 -17.40 12.19
CA GLY A 216 13.50 -17.54 10.84
C GLY A 216 14.60 -18.60 10.70
N PHE A 217 14.93 -19.35 11.75
CA PHE A 217 15.93 -20.42 11.74
C PHE A 217 15.34 -21.84 11.66
N SER A 218 14.04 -22.00 11.92
CA SER A 218 13.34 -23.30 12.01
C SER A 218 12.70 -23.78 10.70
N GLY A 219 13.08 -23.20 9.56
CA GLY A 219 12.57 -23.56 8.22
C GLY A 219 11.17 -23.01 7.89
N GLY A 220 10.33 -22.76 8.90
CA GLY A 220 9.08 -22.00 8.78
C GLY A 220 9.25 -20.49 8.94
N GLY A 221 8.14 -19.75 8.82
CA GLY A 221 8.08 -18.29 8.98
C GLY A 221 6.64 -17.83 9.22
N ALA A 222 6.40 -16.51 9.17
CA ALA A 222 5.07 -15.95 9.34
C ALA A 222 4.11 -16.39 8.23
N THR A 223 2.89 -16.79 8.62
CA THR A 223 1.75 -16.98 7.72
C THR A 223 0.62 -16.02 8.08
N VAL A 224 -0.28 -15.75 7.12
CA VAL A 224 -1.44 -14.86 7.34
C VAL A 224 -2.38 -15.46 8.40
N GLU A 225 -2.54 -16.77 8.37
CA GLU A 225 -3.36 -17.56 9.29
C GLU A 225 -2.84 -17.47 10.73
N ASP A 226 -1.52 -17.58 10.91
CA ASP A 226 -0.89 -17.49 12.23
C ASP A 226 -0.96 -16.08 12.81
N VAL A 227 -0.67 -15.06 11.99
CA VAL A 227 -0.77 -13.66 12.42
C VAL A 227 -2.21 -13.31 12.81
N SER A 228 -3.19 -13.74 12.02
CA SER A 228 -4.62 -13.55 12.32
C SER A 228 -5.03 -14.26 13.61
N LEU A 229 -4.64 -15.54 13.78
CA LEU A 229 -4.91 -16.31 15.01
C LEU A 229 -4.31 -15.63 16.26
N MET A 230 -3.06 -15.16 16.15
CA MET A 230 -2.38 -14.43 17.22
C MET A 230 -3.10 -13.11 17.54
N ARG A 231 -3.46 -12.30 16.53
CA ARG A 231 -4.20 -11.04 16.72
C ARG A 231 -5.55 -11.26 17.40
N HIS A 232 -6.34 -12.23 16.95
CA HIS A 232 -7.62 -12.58 17.59
C HIS A 232 -7.43 -13.00 19.06
N THR A 233 -6.35 -13.73 19.36
CA THR A 233 -6.08 -14.18 20.74
C THR A 233 -5.64 -13.04 21.65
N VAL A 234 -4.73 -12.18 21.21
CA VAL A 234 -4.18 -11.11 22.06
C VAL A 234 -5.06 -9.85 22.11
N GLY A 235 -5.94 -9.65 21.14
CA GLY A 235 -6.79 -8.46 21.02
C GLY A 235 -6.03 -7.25 20.47
N GLN A 236 -6.57 -6.04 20.62
CA GLN A 236 -6.01 -4.83 19.98
C GLN A 236 -4.89 -4.13 20.78
N GLN A 237 -4.81 -4.35 22.09
CA GLN A 237 -3.86 -3.62 22.96
C GLN A 237 -2.43 -4.17 22.90
N MET A 238 -2.27 -5.50 22.86
CA MET A 238 -0.97 -6.16 22.75
C MET A 238 -0.53 -6.20 21.28
N GLY A 239 0.77 -6.08 21.01
CA GLY A 239 1.33 -6.12 19.68
C GLY A 239 1.44 -7.54 19.07
N VAL A 240 1.48 -7.59 17.75
CA VAL A 240 1.75 -8.81 16.96
C VAL A 240 2.84 -8.50 15.95
N LYS A 241 3.98 -9.18 16.09
CA LYS A 241 5.13 -9.06 15.19
C LYS A 241 5.21 -10.26 14.25
N ALA A 242 5.00 -10.03 12.96
CA ALA A 242 5.22 -11.05 11.94
C ALA A 242 6.71 -11.09 11.54
N SER A 243 7.33 -12.26 11.52
CA SER A 243 8.73 -12.41 11.11
C SER A 243 9.04 -13.76 10.47
N GLY A 244 10.05 -13.78 9.60
CA GLY A 244 10.40 -14.93 8.76
C GLY A 244 9.57 -14.97 7.48
N GLY A 245 10.23 -15.09 6.32
CA GLY A 245 9.58 -15.20 5.00
C GLY A 245 9.15 -13.87 4.33
N ILE A 246 8.99 -12.79 5.09
CA ILE A 246 8.57 -11.47 4.56
C ILE A 246 9.68 -10.84 3.71
N ARG A 247 9.49 -10.82 2.38
CA ARG A 247 10.53 -10.39 1.42
C ARG A 247 10.12 -9.17 0.59
N SER A 248 8.83 -9.01 0.29
CA SER A 248 8.27 -7.95 -0.56
C SER A 248 7.29 -7.04 0.19
N TYR A 249 6.97 -5.90 -0.42
CA TYR A 249 5.91 -4.99 0.02
C TYR A 249 4.54 -5.68 0.02
N ASP A 250 4.27 -6.59 -0.92
CA ASP A 250 3.06 -7.40 -0.91
C ASP A 250 3.00 -8.35 0.32
N ASP A 251 4.10 -9.03 0.64
CA ASP A 251 4.18 -9.85 1.87
C ASP A 251 3.92 -8.99 3.11
N ALA A 252 4.53 -7.79 3.17
CA ALA A 252 4.33 -6.86 4.27
C ALA A 252 2.86 -6.40 4.38
N ARG A 253 2.23 -6.01 3.27
CA ARG A 253 0.80 -5.65 3.24
C ARG A 253 -0.10 -6.79 3.70
N ARG A 254 0.14 -8.03 3.26
CA ARG A 254 -0.64 -9.20 3.69
C ARG A 254 -0.50 -9.48 5.18
N MET A 255 0.70 -9.33 5.76
CA MET A 255 0.89 -9.50 7.20
C MET A 255 0.26 -8.37 8.02
N ILE A 256 0.32 -7.12 7.54
CA ILE A 256 -0.35 -5.98 8.19
C ILE A 256 -1.88 -6.17 8.16
N ALA A 257 -2.44 -6.54 7.01
CA ALA A 257 -3.87 -6.83 6.86
C ALA A 257 -4.35 -8.00 7.74
N ALA A 258 -3.48 -8.98 8.00
CA ALA A 258 -3.74 -10.06 8.96
C ALA A 258 -3.70 -9.62 10.44
N GLY A 259 -3.26 -8.38 10.72
CA GLY A 259 -3.22 -7.80 12.06
C GLY A 259 -1.83 -7.61 12.66
N ALA A 260 -0.74 -7.80 11.90
CA ALA A 260 0.61 -7.45 12.38
C ALA A 260 0.80 -5.94 12.47
N ASN A 261 1.32 -5.46 13.61
CA ASN A 261 1.72 -4.06 13.81
C ASN A 261 3.24 -3.89 14.03
N ARG A 262 4.02 -4.94 13.76
CA ARG A 262 5.48 -4.89 13.56
C ARG A 262 5.93 -6.02 12.61
N LEU A 263 6.99 -5.81 11.85
CA LEU A 263 7.51 -6.74 10.84
C LEU A 263 9.01 -6.98 11.06
N GLY A 264 9.43 -8.21 11.35
CA GLY A 264 10.84 -8.59 11.43
C GLY A 264 11.36 -9.14 10.10
N THR A 265 12.26 -8.41 9.43
CA THR A 265 12.81 -8.79 8.12
C THR A 265 14.21 -8.24 7.89
N SER A 266 15.00 -8.95 7.09
CA SER A 266 16.28 -8.47 6.54
C SER A 266 16.13 -7.76 5.18
N ASN A 267 14.91 -7.68 4.63
CA ASN A 267 14.62 -7.09 3.33
C ASN A 267 14.07 -5.65 3.47
N GLY A 268 14.30 -4.99 4.61
CA GLY A 268 13.66 -3.72 4.97
C GLY A 268 13.80 -2.64 3.90
N VAL A 269 15.02 -2.44 3.40
CA VAL A 269 15.34 -1.49 2.31
C VAL A 269 14.51 -1.77 1.06
N ARG A 270 14.43 -3.02 0.62
CA ARG A 270 13.69 -3.40 -0.59
C ARG A 270 12.19 -3.14 -0.41
N ILE A 271 11.63 -3.51 0.73
CA ILE A 271 10.22 -3.28 1.07
C ILE A 271 9.90 -1.78 1.11
N ALA A 272 10.79 -0.96 1.68
CA ALA A 272 10.62 0.50 1.72
C ALA A 272 10.70 1.14 0.32
N GLN A 273 11.61 0.66 -0.55
CA GLN A 273 11.70 1.10 -1.94
C GLN A 273 10.46 0.69 -2.75
N GLU A 274 10.00 -0.56 -2.63
CA GLU A 274 8.77 -1.06 -3.25
C GLU A 274 7.54 -0.26 -2.78
N ALA A 275 7.44 0.08 -1.49
CA ALA A 275 6.37 0.93 -0.93
C ALA A 275 6.42 2.36 -1.49
N GLN A 276 7.62 2.96 -1.60
CA GLN A 276 7.80 4.28 -2.20
C GLN A 276 7.45 4.30 -3.69
N LEU A 277 7.71 3.21 -4.43
CA LEU A 277 7.30 3.05 -5.82
C LEU A 277 5.79 2.88 -5.95
N ALA A 278 5.14 2.16 -5.03
CA ALA A 278 3.68 2.05 -4.99
C ALA A 278 3.00 3.42 -4.81
N LYS A 279 3.43 4.24 -3.81
CA LYS A 279 2.89 5.60 -3.61
C LYS A 279 3.19 6.55 -4.79
N ARG A 280 4.21 6.28 -5.61
CA ARG A 280 4.43 6.98 -6.90
C ARG A 280 3.48 6.50 -7.99
N GLY A 281 3.22 5.19 -8.06
CA GLY A 281 2.23 4.60 -8.98
C GLY A 281 0.80 5.06 -8.70
N GLU A 282 0.50 5.51 -7.48
CA GLU A 282 -0.77 6.13 -7.07
C GLU A 282 -0.92 7.60 -7.51
N THR A 283 0.16 8.27 -7.96
CA THR A 283 0.12 9.68 -8.43
C THR A 283 1.05 9.91 -9.63
N GLU A 284 0.55 9.56 -10.83
CA GLU A 284 1.22 9.72 -12.12
C GLU A 284 0.65 10.90 -12.93
N ILE A 285 1.52 11.66 -13.60
CA ILE A 285 1.14 12.60 -14.67
C ILE A 285 1.36 11.89 -16.01
N LEU A 286 0.29 11.66 -16.76
CA LEU A 286 0.34 10.93 -18.03
C LEU A 286 0.94 11.80 -19.15
N ARG A 287 0.63 13.10 -19.15
CA ARG A 287 0.99 14.08 -20.20
C ARG A 287 0.48 15.48 -19.85
N VAL A 288 0.99 16.50 -20.55
CA VAL A 288 0.29 17.78 -20.70
C VAL A 288 -1.01 17.54 -21.48
N ALA A 289 -2.14 17.84 -20.85
CA ALA A 289 -3.45 17.83 -21.47
C ALA A 289 -3.64 19.08 -22.32
N GLU A 290 -3.49 20.25 -21.69
CA GLU A 290 -3.72 21.55 -22.32
C GLU A 290 -2.60 22.53 -21.93
N ALA A 291 -2.20 23.39 -22.86
CA ALA A 291 -1.25 24.47 -22.62
C ALA A 291 -1.83 25.79 -23.11
N VAL A 292 -1.65 26.86 -22.34
CA VAL A 292 -2.16 28.19 -22.65
C VAL A 292 -1.05 29.12 -23.11
N LEU A 293 -1.31 29.86 -24.19
CA LEU A 293 -0.53 31.02 -24.60
C LEU A 293 -1.41 32.27 -24.62
N TYR A 294 -0.90 33.36 -24.06
CA TYR A 294 -1.58 34.65 -24.12
C TYR A 294 -1.11 35.41 -25.37
N VAL A 295 -2.07 35.86 -26.18
CA VAL A 295 -1.83 36.59 -27.43
C VAL A 295 -2.55 37.95 -27.39
N SER A 296 -1.99 38.94 -28.08
CA SER A 296 -2.56 40.29 -28.14
C SER A 296 -3.59 40.49 -29.27
N ASP A 297 -3.79 39.47 -30.12
CA ASP A 297 -4.56 39.52 -31.36
C ASP A 297 -4.86 38.08 -31.79
N ILE A 298 -6.11 37.64 -31.57
CA ILE A 298 -6.57 36.28 -31.88
C ILE A 298 -6.61 36.02 -33.40
N PRO A 299 -7.19 36.89 -34.27
CA PRO A 299 -7.15 36.71 -35.72
C PRO A 299 -5.74 36.54 -36.31
N ARG A 300 -4.78 37.38 -35.90
CA ARG A 300 -3.37 37.26 -36.33
C ARG A 300 -2.75 35.96 -35.85
N ALA A 301 -2.98 35.57 -34.60
CA ALA A 301 -2.47 34.32 -34.06
C ALA A 301 -3.07 33.11 -34.80
N LYS A 302 -4.40 33.10 -35.04
CA LYS A 302 -5.10 32.07 -35.81
C LYS A 302 -4.45 31.84 -37.18
N GLN A 303 -4.14 32.90 -37.92
CA GLN A 303 -3.45 32.78 -39.21
C GLN A 303 -2.11 32.05 -39.05
N PHE A 304 -1.26 32.46 -38.09
CA PHE A 304 0.02 31.80 -37.85
C PHE A 304 -0.13 30.32 -37.50
N TYR A 305 -0.92 29.99 -36.46
CA TYR A 305 -1.02 28.61 -35.97
C TYR A 305 -1.74 27.67 -36.96
N THR A 306 -2.69 28.17 -37.75
CA THR A 306 -3.43 27.33 -38.73
C THR A 306 -2.75 27.24 -40.10
N GLN A 307 -2.03 28.28 -40.55
CA GLN A 307 -1.41 28.30 -41.89
C GLN A 307 0.08 27.97 -41.88
N VAL A 308 0.83 28.40 -40.85
CA VAL A 308 2.28 28.12 -40.75
C VAL A 308 2.53 26.80 -40.02
N LEU A 309 1.81 26.55 -38.92
CA LEU A 309 1.97 25.33 -38.11
C LEU A 309 0.93 24.23 -38.43
N ALA A 310 -0.02 24.50 -39.34
CA ALA A 310 -1.04 23.55 -39.80
C ALA A 310 -1.87 22.91 -38.66
N LEU A 311 -2.03 23.60 -37.53
CA LEU A 311 -2.80 23.08 -36.39
C LEU A 311 -4.32 23.19 -36.68
N PRO A 312 -5.10 22.11 -36.54
CA PRO A 312 -6.55 22.15 -36.66
C PRO A 312 -7.16 23.02 -35.55
N VAL A 313 -8.12 23.89 -35.90
CA VAL A 313 -8.97 24.56 -34.92
C VAL A 313 -10.03 23.56 -34.44
N SER A 314 -10.14 23.38 -33.12
CA SER A 314 -11.25 22.62 -32.51
C SER A 314 -12.41 23.54 -32.15
N ASN A 315 -12.13 24.66 -31.47
CA ASN A 315 -13.14 25.63 -31.04
C ASN A 315 -12.61 27.06 -31.19
N GLU A 316 -13.53 28.00 -31.40
CA GLU A 316 -13.22 29.43 -31.55
C GLU A 316 -14.29 30.26 -30.82
N PHE A 317 -13.83 31.25 -30.07
CA PHE A 317 -14.62 32.19 -29.30
C PHE A 317 -14.08 33.61 -29.55
N GLU A 318 -14.81 34.64 -29.13
CA GLU A 318 -14.43 36.05 -29.36
C GLU A 318 -13.10 36.47 -28.71
N ASP A 319 -12.64 35.72 -27.71
CA ASP A 319 -11.47 35.99 -26.89
C ASP A 319 -10.54 34.76 -26.75
N ALA A 320 -10.82 33.67 -27.46
CA ALA A 320 -10.08 32.42 -27.34
C ALA A 320 -10.08 31.58 -28.62
N LEU A 321 -8.96 30.89 -28.88
CA LEU A 321 -8.83 29.92 -29.96
C LEU A 321 -8.26 28.61 -29.42
N PHE A 322 -8.94 27.50 -29.67
CA PHE A 322 -8.52 26.16 -29.25
C PHE A 322 -8.00 25.40 -30.47
N LEU A 323 -6.80 24.86 -30.36
CA LEU A 323 -6.05 24.21 -31.43
C LEU A 323 -5.68 22.79 -31.01
N GLN A 324 -5.92 21.80 -31.87
CA GLN A 324 -5.54 20.43 -31.59
C GLN A 324 -4.02 20.22 -31.82
N THR A 325 -3.34 19.63 -30.83
CA THR A 325 -1.91 19.30 -30.90
C THR A 325 -1.71 17.79 -30.72
N GLY A 326 -1.17 17.15 -31.76
CA GLY A 326 -1.09 15.70 -31.83
C GLY A 326 -2.47 15.04 -31.70
N GLN A 327 -2.52 13.84 -31.12
CA GLN A 327 -3.77 13.09 -31.04
C GLN A 327 -4.68 13.46 -29.86
N ASN A 328 -4.12 13.99 -28.77
CA ASN A 328 -4.80 14.04 -27.47
C ASN A 328 -4.66 15.37 -26.69
N SER A 329 -3.84 16.32 -27.13
CA SER A 329 -3.55 17.56 -26.39
C SER A 329 -4.12 18.81 -27.06
N THR A 330 -4.39 19.84 -26.28
CA THR A 330 -4.95 21.12 -26.73
C THR A 330 -3.93 22.26 -26.52
N LEU A 331 -3.75 23.12 -27.51
CA LEU A 331 -3.11 24.41 -27.35
C LEU A 331 -4.20 25.48 -27.38
N ILE A 332 -4.29 26.29 -26.33
CA ILE A 332 -5.31 27.33 -26.20
C ILE A 332 -4.63 28.69 -26.27
N LEU A 333 -5.15 29.57 -27.12
CA LEU A 333 -4.73 30.96 -27.22
C LEU A 333 -5.80 31.83 -26.56
N PHE A 334 -5.44 32.64 -25.57
CA PHE A 334 -6.37 33.63 -24.99
C PHE A 334 -5.95 35.06 -25.34
N ASP A 335 -6.92 35.92 -25.58
CA ASP A 335 -6.70 37.36 -25.70
C ASP A 335 -6.30 37.92 -24.33
N ILE A 336 -5.03 38.35 -24.22
CA ILE A 336 -4.47 38.91 -22.99
C ILE A 336 -5.23 40.15 -22.51
N ASN A 337 -5.86 40.89 -23.42
CA ASN A 337 -6.56 42.14 -23.12
C ASN A 337 -7.95 41.92 -22.51
N LYS A 338 -8.49 40.69 -22.58
CA LYS A 338 -9.85 40.34 -22.13
C LYS A 338 -9.87 39.45 -20.87
N LEU A 339 -8.71 39.09 -20.33
CA LEU A 339 -8.59 38.18 -19.17
C LEU A 339 -9.37 38.63 -17.93
N GLU A 340 -9.40 39.94 -17.65
CA GLU A 340 -10.11 40.51 -16.50
C GLU A 340 -11.64 40.59 -16.68
N GLN A 341 -12.13 40.44 -17.91
CA GLN A 341 -13.56 40.59 -18.25
C GLN A 341 -14.31 39.24 -18.30
N ARG A 342 -13.60 38.13 -18.12
CA ARG A 342 -14.17 36.78 -18.17
C ARG A 342 -14.97 36.43 -16.91
N ILE A 343 -16.28 36.61 -16.99
CA ILE A 343 -17.24 35.93 -16.10
C ILE A 343 -17.54 34.55 -16.72
N SER A 344 -16.84 33.53 -16.23
CA SER A 344 -16.98 32.13 -16.66
C SER A 344 -17.16 31.22 -15.44
N PRO A 345 -17.90 30.10 -15.53
CA PRO A 345 -17.90 29.08 -14.48
C PRO A 345 -16.52 28.43 -14.31
N ILE A 346 -15.70 28.45 -15.37
CA ILE A 346 -14.32 27.96 -15.37
C ILE A 346 -13.43 29.06 -14.76
N PRO A 347 -12.50 28.75 -13.84
CA PRO A 347 -11.61 29.75 -13.22
C PRO A 347 -10.96 30.68 -14.24
N ALA A 348 -10.81 31.95 -13.88
CA ALA A 348 -10.11 32.90 -14.71
C ALA A 348 -8.68 32.39 -14.97
N HIS A 349 -8.37 32.09 -16.23
CA HIS A 349 -7.02 31.68 -16.63
C HIS A 349 -6.03 32.86 -16.57
N GLY A 350 -6.48 34.04 -16.12
CA GLY A 350 -5.64 35.03 -15.47
C GLY A 350 -5.10 34.48 -14.15
N ALA A 351 -4.02 33.70 -14.27
CA ALA A 351 -3.17 33.42 -13.14
C ALA A 351 -2.62 34.73 -12.55
N ARG A 352 -2.33 34.74 -11.24
CA ARG A 352 -1.48 35.80 -10.67
C ARG A 352 -0.02 35.64 -11.13
N GLY A 353 0.38 34.40 -11.45
CA GLY A 353 1.58 34.05 -12.22
C GLY A 353 1.42 34.23 -13.73
N ARG A 354 2.36 33.70 -14.52
CA ARG A 354 2.51 33.98 -15.96
C ARG A 354 1.90 32.94 -16.90
N GLY A 355 1.36 31.84 -16.39
CA GLY A 355 0.91 30.71 -17.21
C GLY A 355 -0.27 29.93 -16.64
N HIS A 356 -0.91 29.16 -17.53
CA HIS A 356 -1.79 28.07 -17.18
C HIS A 356 -1.38 26.79 -17.92
N VAL A 357 -1.39 25.65 -17.22
CA VAL A 357 -1.16 24.32 -17.80
C VAL A 357 -2.07 23.28 -17.16
N SER A 358 -2.62 22.41 -18.00
CA SER A 358 -3.43 21.27 -17.58
C SER A 358 -2.68 19.97 -17.79
N LEU A 359 -2.75 19.09 -16.80
CA LEU A 359 -2.03 17.83 -16.73
C LEU A 359 -3.03 16.68 -16.62
N ALA A 360 -2.96 15.71 -17.54
CA ALA A 360 -3.83 14.53 -17.47
C ALA A 360 -3.27 13.52 -16.47
N ILE A 361 -4.13 13.04 -15.58
CA ILE A 361 -3.82 11.98 -14.60
C ILE A 361 -4.71 10.75 -14.83
N PRO A 362 -4.36 9.56 -14.31
CA PRO A 362 -5.29 8.44 -14.29
C PRO A 362 -6.55 8.78 -13.47
N PRO A 363 -7.75 8.43 -13.95
CA PRO A 363 -9.03 8.83 -13.32
C PRO A 363 -9.14 8.43 -11.85
N GLU A 364 -8.71 7.20 -11.56
CA GLU A 364 -8.71 6.58 -10.24
C GLU A 364 -7.71 7.21 -9.25
N GLN A 365 -6.88 8.16 -9.69
CA GLN A 365 -5.86 8.81 -8.86
C GLN A 365 -6.24 10.21 -8.39
N MET A 366 -7.43 10.73 -8.73
CA MET A 366 -7.84 12.10 -8.37
C MET A 366 -7.76 12.33 -6.85
N ASP A 367 -8.26 11.40 -6.03
CA ASP A 367 -8.21 11.50 -4.56
C ASP A 367 -6.78 11.40 -4.02
N ALA A 368 -5.94 10.53 -4.61
CA ALA A 368 -4.53 10.43 -4.25
C ALA A 368 -3.77 11.73 -4.58
N TRP A 369 -4.13 12.43 -5.66
CA TRP A 369 -3.60 13.75 -5.99
C TRP A 369 -4.10 14.85 -5.04
N ARG A 370 -5.39 14.86 -4.66
CA ARG A 370 -5.92 15.77 -3.62
C ARG A 370 -5.14 15.62 -2.32
N GLU A 371 -4.96 14.38 -1.86
CA GLU A 371 -4.23 14.09 -0.63
C GLU A 371 -2.76 14.49 -0.73
N ARG A 372 -2.09 14.18 -1.85
CA ARG A 372 -0.70 14.57 -2.07
C ARG A 372 -0.50 16.09 -2.05
N LEU A 373 -1.40 16.87 -2.63
CA LEU A 373 -1.33 18.34 -2.59
C LEU A 373 -1.50 18.84 -1.14
N ARG A 374 -2.45 18.27 -0.39
CA ARG A 374 -2.69 18.54 1.03
C ARG A 374 -1.47 18.21 1.92
N GLU A 375 -0.85 17.04 1.74
CA GLU A 375 0.39 16.63 2.46
C GLU A 375 1.53 17.64 2.30
N HIS A 376 1.59 18.33 1.15
CA HIS A 376 2.66 19.28 0.80
C HIS A 376 2.24 20.75 0.98
N GLY A 377 1.09 21.01 1.60
CA GLY A 377 0.61 22.37 1.90
C GLY A 377 0.11 23.16 0.69
N VAL A 378 -0.19 22.50 -0.43
CA VAL A 378 -0.75 23.13 -1.62
C VAL A 378 -2.27 23.10 -1.53
N ALA A 379 -2.89 24.28 -1.46
CA ALA A 379 -4.34 24.42 -1.41
C ALA A 379 -4.97 24.26 -2.80
N LEU A 380 -6.13 23.61 -2.86
CA LEU A 380 -7.01 23.64 -4.04
C LEU A 380 -7.75 24.98 -4.06
N GLU A 381 -7.77 25.64 -5.23
CA GLU A 381 -8.53 26.86 -5.45
C GLU A 381 -9.95 26.57 -5.93
N HIS A 382 -10.12 25.51 -6.74
CA HIS A 382 -11.38 25.18 -7.39
C HIS A 382 -11.42 23.71 -7.82
N GLU A 383 -12.62 23.15 -7.91
CA GLU A 383 -12.89 21.82 -8.44
C GLU A 383 -14.10 21.90 -9.39
N GLN A 384 -14.01 21.28 -10.56
CA GLN A 384 -15.02 21.35 -11.61
C GLN A 384 -15.38 19.95 -12.14
N ASP A 385 -16.64 19.55 -11.96
CA ASP A 385 -17.24 18.43 -12.67
C ASP A 385 -17.74 18.89 -14.04
N TRP A 386 -17.25 18.25 -15.11
CA TRP A 386 -17.70 18.53 -16.47
C TRP A 386 -18.87 17.62 -16.84
N SER A 387 -19.77 18.12 -17.69
CA SER A 387 -21.06 17.49 -18.05
C SER A 387 -20.98 16.07 -18.65
N LEU A 388 -19.78 15.57 -18.93
CA LEU A 388 -19.52 14.28 -19.56
C LEU A 388 -18.64 13.35 -18.69
N GLY A 389 -18.52 13.64 -17.39
CA GLY A 389 -17.92 12.76 -16.38
C GLY A 389 -16.40 12.87 -16.23
N THR A 390 -15.79 13.91 -16.82
CA THR A 390 -14.42 14.34 -16.54
C THR A 390 -14.44 15.24 -15.30
N HIS A 391 -13.46 15.11 -14.42
CA HIS A 391 -13.28 15.97 -13.24
C HIS A 391 -11.94 16.70 -13.32
N SER A 392 -11.90 17.94 -12.84
CA SER A 392 -10.71 18.80 -12.81
C SER A 392 -10.52 19.43 -11.44
N ILE A 393 -9.30 19.43 -10.91
CA ILE A 393 -8.91 20.21 -9.71
C ILE A 393 -7.85 21.25 -10.07
N TYR A 394 -7.98 22.46 -9.52
CA TYR A 394 -7.12 23.62 -9.81
C TYR A 394 -6.36 24.07 -8.56
N PHE A 395 -5.08 24.41 -8.73
CA PHE A 395 -4.18 24.86 -7.66
C PHE A 395 -3.06 25.74 -8.22
N ARG A 396 -2.18 26.23 -7.32
CA ARG A 396 -1.03 27.08 -7.64
C ARG A 396 0.29 26.31 -7.50
N ASP A 397 1.23 26.62 -8.38
CA ASP A 397 2.65 26.34 -8.13
C ASP A 397 3.29 27.48 -7.30
N PRO A 398 4.57 27.36 -6.87
CA PRO A 398 5.24 28.40 -6.08
C PRO A 398 5.43 29.75 -6.78
N ASP A 399 5.19 29.83 -8.09
CA ASP A 399 5.29 31.05 -8.91
C ASP A 399 3.89 31.59 -9.30
N GLU A 400 2.84 31.16 -8.58
CA GLU A 400 1.43 31.54 -8.75
C GLU A 400 0.81 31.18 -10.12
N ASN A 401 1.44 30.31 -10.90
CA ASN A 401 0.86 29.81 -12.16
C ASN A 401 -0.35 28.92 -11.87
N SER A 402 -1.32 28.91 -12.79
CA SER A 402 -2.51 28.06 -12.65
C SER A 402 -2.20 26.66 -13.15
N LEU A 403 -2.26 25.67 -12.28
CA LEU A 403 -2.17 24.26 -12.65
C LEU A 403 -3.55 23.62 -12.52
N GLU A 404 -3.91 22.79 -13.50
CA GLU A 404 -5.05 21.89 -13.46
C GLU A 404 -4.55 20.44 -13.50
N LEU A 405 -5.10 19.57 -12.64
CA LEU A 405 -5.06 18.12 -12.83
C LEU A 405 -6.43 17.68 -13.30
N MET A 406 -6.50 17.09 -14.49
CA MET A 406 -7.75 16.60 -15.09
C MET A 406 -7.76 15.08 -15.27
N ASP A 407 -8.95 14.51 -15.16
CA ASP A 407 -9.21 13.10 -15.48
C ASP A 407 -8.81 12.76 -16.94
N GLY A 408 -7.84 11.86 -17.08
CA GLY A 408 -7.28 11.40 -18.35
C GLY A 408 -8.21 10.59 -19.25
N ARG A 409 -9.49 10.35 -18.88
CA ARG A 409 -10.54 9.76 -19.73
C ARG A 409 -10.93 10.68 -20.90
N HIS A 410 -10.00 10.80 -21.84
CA HIS A 410 -10.20 11.15 -23.25
C HIS A 410 -11.32 12.17 -23.56
N TYR A 411 -10.88 13.42 -23.76
CA TYR A 411 -11.57 14.49 -24.50
C TYR A 411 -12.33 13.98 -25.75
N ARG A 412 -11.85 12.93 -26.44
CA ARG A 412 -12.55 12.29 -27.58
C ARG A 412 -13.97 11.79 -27.29
N ARG A 413 -14.33 11.34 -26.07
CA ARG A 413 -15.69 10.83 -25.79
C ARG A 413 -16.72 11.95 -25.65
N VAL A 414 -16.30 13.04 -25.01
CA VAL A 414 -17.00 14.34 -25.00
C VAL A 414 -17.26 14.78 -26.43
N TRP A 415 -16.18 14.87 -27.21
CA TRP A 415 -16.18 15.55 -28.49
C TRP A 415 -16.90 14.77 -29.60
N ARG A 416 -16.69 13.45 -29.70
CA ARG A 416 -17.28 12.64 -30.77
C ARG A 416 -18.81 12.54 -30.64
N ARG A 417 -19.33 12.40 -29.42
CA ARG A 417 -20.78 12.20 -29.20
C ARG A 417 -21.60 13.48 -29.34
N LEU A 418 -20.99 14.66 -29.20
CA LEU A 418 -21.63 15.95 -29.50
C LEU A 418 -21.78 16.23 -31.01
N HIS A 419 -21.05 15.50 -31.87
CA HIS A 419 -20.98 15.78 -33.32
C HIS A 419 -21.36 14.58 -34.22
N GLU A 420 -21.88 13.47 -33.66
CA GLU A 420 -22.42 12.32 -34.41
C GLU A 420 -23.97 12.35 -34.50
N THR A 421 -24.61 13.52 -34.35
CA THR A 421 -26.09 13.67 -34.40
C THR A 421 -26.63 14.48 -35.58
N GLU A 422 -25.79 14.82 -36.57
CA GLU A 422 -26.21 15.47 -37.83
C GLU A 422 -25.92 14.60 -39.07
N ASP A 423 -26.24 13.31 -39.01
CA ASP A 423 -26.24 12.42 -40.19
C ASP A 423 -27.48 11.51 -40.23
N GLN A 424 -28.66 12.12 -40.03
CA GLN A 424 -29.95 11.55 -40.41
C GLN A 424 -30.73 12.57 -41.25
N GLY A 425 -30.53 12.54 -42.56
CA GLY A 425 -31.40 13.24 -43.51
C GLY A 425 -30.76 13.61 -44.83
N TYR A 426 -30.61 12.65 -45.74
CA TYR A 426 -31.29 12.67 -47.06
C TYR A 426 -31.22 11.31 -47.77
#